data_AF-A0AAW7BV83-F1
#
_entry.id   AF-A0AAW7BV83-F1
#
_cell.length_a   1.000
_cell.length_b   1.000
_cell.length_c   1.000
_cell.angle_alpha   90.00
_cell.angle_beta   90.00
_cell.angle_gamma   90.00
#
_symmetry.space_group_name_H-M   'P 1'
#
loop_
_entity.id
_entity.type
_entity.pdbx_description
1 polymer ?
#
loop_
_entity_poly.entity_id
_entity_poly.type
_entity_poly.pdbx_seq_one_letter_code
_entity_poly.pdbx_strand_id
1 'polypeptide(L)'
;MDPEQKRAVILEYASGLREEVEAISESPAYKALYRFWRPAHRNITRWLSAEVLPTLHDAQHTPNTHPHRAFMTWANQRIGVIKWQGEIWIARRDLPTFLAAHDDWAMRDAPN
;
A
#
# COMPACT_ATOMS: atom_id res chain seq x y z
N MET A 1 -8.71 -11.56 20.27
CA MET A 1 -8.15 -10.34 19.66
C MET A 1 -6.82 -10.16 20.32
N ASP A 2 -5.75 -10.23 19.55
CA ASP A 2 -4.41 -10.28 20.12
C ASP A 2 -4.04 -8.89 20.66
N PRO A 3 -3.21 -8.77 21.71
CA PRO A 3 -2.88 -7.48 22.33
C PRO A 3 -2.29 -6.47 21.33
N GLU A 4 -1.54 -6.97 20.35
CA GLU A 4 -0.92 -6.20 19.27
C GLU A 4 -1.94 -5.55 18.31
N GLN A 5 -3.19 -6.01 18.36
CA GLN A 5 -4.25 -5.57 17.48
C GLN A 5 -5.08 -4.41 18.03
N LYS A 6 -4.75 -3.95 19.25
CA LYS A 6 -5.47 -2.91 19.97
C LYS A 6 -4.49 -1.94 20.61
N ARG A 7 -4.88 -0.68 20.68
CA ARG A 7 -4.09 0.36 21.33
C ARG A 7 -5.00 1.39 21.97
N ALA A 8 -4.73 1.75 23.23
CA ALA A 8 -5.37 2.91 23.85
C ALA A 8 -4.86 4.19 23.18
N VAL A 9 -5.77 5.02 22.71
CA VAL A 9 -5.49 6.33 22.12
C VAL A 9 -6.36 7.38 22.78
N ILE A 10 -5.85 8.60 22.87
CA ILE A 10 -6.60 9.74 23.39
C ILE A 10 -7.16 10.50 22.18
N LEU A 11 -8.48 10.61 22.09
CA LEU A 11 -9.14 11.49 21.15
C LEU A 11 -9.33 12.86 21.81
N GLU A 12 -8.90 13.91 21.13
CA GLU A 12 -9.18 15.29 21.52
C GLU A 12 -10.27 15.84 20.60
N TYR A 13 -11.42 16.17 21.19
CA TYR A 13 -12.55 16.74 20.48
C TYR A 13 -12.36 18.26 20.32
N ALA A 14 -13.04 18.85 19.33
CA ALA A 14 -13.03 20.30 19.12
C ALA A 14 -13.53 21.11 20.34
N SER A 15 -14.27 20.48 21.25
CA SER A 15 -14.70 21.05 22.53
C SER A 15 -13.60 21.10 23.60
N GLY A 16 -12.43 20.52 23.35
CA GLY A 16 -11.34 20.35 24.32
C GLY A 16 -11.50 19.12 25.22
N LEU A 17 -12.58 18.35 25.08
CA LEU A 17 -12.75 17.08 25.79
C LEU A 17 -11.70 16.08 25.30
N ARG A 18 -11.07 15.36 26.24
CA ARG A 18 -10.18 14.25 25.97
C ARG A 18 -10.82 12.95 26.42
N GLU A 19 -10.88 11.97 25.53
CA GLU A 19 -11.43 10.66 25.81
C GLU A 19 -10.41 9.58 25.45
N GLU A 20 -10.18 8.65 26.37
CA GLU A 20 -9.39 7.46 26.09
C GLU A 20 -10.29 6.40 25.45
N VAL A 21 -9.90 5.98 24.25
CA VAL A 21 -10.61 4.97 23.48
C VAL A 21 -9.68 3.85 23.05
N GLU A 22 -10.24 2.65 22.91
CA GLU A 22 -9.52 1.51 22.35
C GLU A 22 -9.60 1.57 20.82
N ALA A 23 -8.49 1.91 20.18
CA ALA A 23 -8.34 1.81 18.73
C ALA A 23 -7.96 0.37 18.34
N ILE A 24 -8.45 -0.07 17.18
CA ILE A 24 -8.09 -1.35 16.57
C ILE A 24 -7.21 -1.12 15.33
N SER A 25 -6.31 -2.06 15.04
CA SER A 25 -5.57 -2.06 13.78
C SER A 25 -6.43 -2.53 12.59
N GLU A 26 -5.87 -2.53 11.38
CA GLU A 26 -6.58 -2.92 10.16
C GLU A 26 -7.02 -4.40 10.16
N SER A 27 -6.18 -5.32 10.62
CA SER A 27 -6.51 -6.76 10.62
C SER A 27 -7.79 -7.09 11.41
N PRO A 28 -8.00 -6.54 12.62
CA PRO A 28 -9.29 -6.51 13.32
C PRO A 28 -10.48 -5.95 12.54
N ALA A 29 -10.29 -4.89 11.77
CA ALA A 29 -11.37 -4.27 11.01
C ALA A 29 -11.89 -5.24 9.93
N TYR A 30 -11.00 -5.98 9.27
CA TYR A 30 -11.39 -7.08 8.37
C TYR A 30 -12.09 -8.24 9.09
N LYS A 31 -11.61 -8.63 10.28
CA LYS A 31 -12.31 -9.64 11.11
C LYS A 31 -13.73 -9.19 11.44
N ALA A 32 -13.95 -7.91 11.74
CA ALA A 32 -15.26 -7.34 11.99
C ALA A 32 -16.15 -7.36 10.74
N LEU A 33 -15.61 -7.01 9.58
CA LEU A 33 -16.36 -7.07 8.31
C LEU A 33 -16.89 -8.48 8.04
N TYR A 34 -16.06 -9.50 8.20
CA TYR A 34 -16.47 -10.90 8.06
C TYR A 34 -17.53 -11.30 9.11
N ARG A 35 -17.32 -10.92 10.37
CA ARG A 35 -18.22 -11.24 11.49
C ARG A 35 -19.63 -10.65 11.32
N PHE A 36 -19.74 -9.48 10.70
CA PHE A 36 -20.98 -8.76 10.47
C PHE A 36 -21.49 -8.87 9.04
N TRP A 37 -21.01 -9.82 8.25
CA TRP A 37 -21.47 -10.06 6.88
C TRP A 37 -22.86 -10.71 6.82
N ARG A 38 -23.87 -10.05 7.38
CA ARG A 38 -25.28 -10.51 7.37
C ARG A 38 -26.20 -9.35 6.97
N PRO A 39 -27.35 -9.63 6.32
CA PRO A 39 -28.29 -8.58 5.90
C PRO A 39 -28.74 -7.65 7.03
N ALA A 40 -28.88 -8.17 8.26
CA ALA A 40 -29.25 -7.40 9.44
C ALA A 40 -28.21 -6.35 9.86
N HIS A 41 -26.97 -6.48 9.37
CA HIS A 41 -25.84 -5.61 9.70
C HIS A 41 -25.38 -4.79 8.49
N ARG A 42 -26.21 -4.65 7.45
CA ARG A 42 -25.87 -3.91 6.22
C ARG A 42 -25.30 -2.52 6.49
N ASN A 43 -25.80 -1.79 7.47
CA ASN A 43 -25.30 -0.45 7.79
C ASN A 43 -23.85 -0.48 8.26
N ILE A 44 -23.50 -1.39 9.18
CA ILE A 44 -22.12 -1.50 9.68
C ILE A 44 -21.19 -2.11 8.64
N THR A 45 -21.65 -3.10 7.85
CA THR A 45 -20.87 -3.66 6.73
C THR A 45 -20.59 -2.60 5.68
N ARG A 46 -21.60 -1.79 5.31
CA ARG A 46 -21.45 -0.69 4.36
C ARG A 46 -20.51 0.37 4.90
N TRP A 47 -20.66 0.79 6.15
CA TRP A 47 -19.76 1.77 6.76
C TRP A 47 -18.32 1.27 6.83
N LEU A 48 -18.10 0.02 7.24
CA LEU A 48 -16.75 -0.57 7.27
C LEU A 48 -16.12 -0.64 5.87
N SER A 49 -16.87 -1.08 4.86
CA SER A 49 -16.35 -1.27 3.50
C SER A 49 -16.20 0.01 2.68
N ALA A 50 -17.09 0.99 2.88
CA ALA A 50 -17.13 2.22 2.09
C ALA A 50 -16.35 3.38 2.73
N GLU A 51 -16.20 3.40 4.05
CA GLU A 51 -15.58 4.54 4.76
C GLU A 51 -14.31 4.10 5.49
N VAL A 52 -14.42 3.12 6.39
CA VAL A 52 -13.33 2.80 7.33
C VAL A 52 -12.14 2.16 6.63
N LEU A 53 -12.35 1.10 5.85
CA LEU A 53 -11.27 0.40 5.17
C LEU A 53 -10.56 1.28 4.14
N PRO A 54 -11.26 2.04 3.27
CA PRO A 54 -10.62 2.99 2.38
C PRO A 54 -9.80 4.05 3.14
N THR A 55 -10.34 4.63 4.21
CA THR A 55 -9.63 5.64 5.01
C THR A 55 -8.37 5.07 5.66
N LEU A 56 -8.42 3.85 6.21
CA LEU A 56 -7.25 3.18 6.78
C LEU A 56 -6.20 2.87 5.71
N HIS A 57 -6.65 2.48 4.52
CA HIS A 57 -5.77 2.19 3.40
C HIS A 57 -5.08 3.48 2.90
N ASP A 58 -5.84 4.55 2.72
CA ASP A 58 -5.34 5.87 2.32
C ASP A 58 -4.38 6.49 3.35
N ALA A 59 -4.63 6.27 4.65
CA ALA A 59 -3.73 6.73 5.71
C ALA A 59 -2.40 5.94 5.75
N GLN A 60 -2.42 4.67 5.35
CA GLN A 60 -1.22 3.84 5.22
C GLN A 60 -0.49 4.08 3.90
N HIS A 61 -1.19 4.58 2.89
CA HIS A 61 -0.60 5.04 1.65
C HIS A 61 0.25 6.29 1.90
N THR A 62 1.56 6.09 2.05
CA THR A 62 2.53 7.17 1.93
C THR A 62 2.32 7.89 0.58
N PRO A 63 2.59 9.20 0.47
CA PRO A 63 2.24 10.01 -0.72
C PRO A 63 2.84 9.54 -2.06
N ASN A 64 3.69 8.52 -2.06
CA ASN A 64 4.24 7.87 -3.25
C ASN A 64 3.46 6.62 -3.71
N THR A 65 2.25 6.38 -3.17
CA THR A 65 1.49 5.13 -3.39
C THR A 65 0.48 5.18 -4.52
N HIS A 66 0.30 6.34 -5.18
CA HIS A 66 -0.40 6.34 -6.47
C HIS A 66 0.56 5.88 -7.58
N PRO A 67 0.10 5.03 -8.51
CA PRO A 67 0.91 4.63 -9.65
C PRO A 67 1.22 5.89 -10.46
N HIS A 68 2.47 6.31 -10.46
CA HIS A 68 2.90 7.46 -11.23
C HIS A 68 4.03 7.07 -12.17
N ARG A 69 3.98 7.67 -13.36
CA ARG A 69 4.95 7.42 -14.42
C ARG A 69 6.24 8.14 -14.09
N ALA A 70 7.33 7.41 -14.13
CA ALA A 70 8.67 7.92 -13.96
C ALA A 70 9.57 7.41 -15.09
N PHE A 71 10.82 7.88 -15.09
CA PHE A 71 11.86 7.36 -15.95
C PHE A 71 13.06 6.96 -15.11
N MET A 72 13.73 5.89 -15.52
CA MET A 72 15.00 5.43 -14.95
C MET A 72 16.05 5.35 -16.06
N THR A 73 17.30 5.61 -15.72
CA THR A 73 18.44 5.36 -16.62
C THR A 73 18.98 3.95 -16.36
N TRP A 74 19.04 3.12 -17.39
CA TRP A 74 19.56 1.75 -17.34
C TRP A 74 20.39 1.48 -18.61
N ALA A 75 21.62 0.99 -18.47
CA ALA A 75 22.55 0.72 -19.58
C ALA A 75 22.63 1.86 -20.63
N ASN A 76 22.83 3.09 -20.17
CA ASN A 76 22.85 4.31 -20.99
C ASN A 76 21.55 4.60 -21.77
N GLN A 77 20.44 3.94 -21.45
CA GLN A 77 19.12 4.19 -22.03
C GLN A 77 18.14 4.70 -20.98
N ARG A 78 17.13 5.46 -21.42
CA ARG A 78 16.05 5.97 -20.57
C ARG A 78 14.81 5.11 -20.73
N ILE A 79 14.40 4.43 -19.67
CA ILE A 79 13.26 3.50 -19.67
C ILE A 79 12.11 4.09 -18.88
N GLY A 80 10.89 3.98 -19.41
CA GLY A 80 9.67 4.38 -18.72
C GLY A 80 9.26 3.33 -17.69
N VAL A 81 8.98 3.76 -16.46
CA VAL A 81 8.57 2.87 -15.37
C VAL A 81 7.36 3.42 -14.62
N ILE A 82 6.71 2.56 -13.86
CA ILE A 82 5.70 2.95 -12.88
C ILE A 82 6.29 2.74 -11.48
N LYS A 83 6.25 3.78 -10.66
CA LYS A 83 6.56 3.67 -9.23
C LYS A 83 5.25 3.47 -8.48
N TRP A 84 5.15 2.37 -7.75
CA TRP A 84 3.93 2.04 -7.02
C TRP A 84 4.23 1.15 -5.81
N GLN A 85 3.65 1.49 -4.65
CA GLN A 85 3.83 0.77 -3.38
C GLN A 85 5.29 0.52 -2.98
N GLY A 86 6.20 1.45 -3.30
CA GLY A 86 7.62 1.31 -3.00
C GLY A 86 8.41 0.43 -3.98
N GLU A 87 7.76 -0.13 -5.00
CA GLU A 87 8.39 -0.93 -6.04
C GLU A 87 8.43 -0.22 -7.41
N ILE A 88 9.32 -0.71 -8.28
CA ILE A 88 9.44 -0.25 -9.67
C ILE A 88 8.88 -1.33 -10.60
N TRP A 89 7.88 -0.95 -11.37
CA TRP A 89 7.22 -1.80 -12.35
C TRP A 89 7.67 -1.40 -13.75
N ILE A 90 8.21 -2.38 -14.49
CA ILE A 90 8.62 -2.24 -15.89
C ILE A 90 7.54 -2.83 -16.78
N ALA A 91 7.21 -2.16 -17.88
CA ALA A 91 6.25 -2.72 -18.83
C ALA A 91 6.83 -4.01 -19.43
N ARG A 92 6.04 -5.08 -19.48
CA ARG A 92 6.48 -6.39 -19.99
C ARG A 92 7.13 -6.33 -21.38
N ARG A 93 6.65 -5.43 -22.26
CA ARG A 93 7.21 -5.21 -23.60
C ARG A 93 8.65 -4.65 -23.58
N ASP A 94 9.05 -4.00 -22.50
CA ASP A 94 10.37 -3.37 -22.33
C ASP A 94 11.35 -4.33 -21.60
N LEU A 95 10.87 -5.49 -21.10
CA LEU A 95 11.71 -6.50 -20.44
C LEU A 95 12.82 -7.09 -21.35
N PRO A 96 12.58 -7.44 -22.63
CA PRO A 96 13.64 -7.96 -23.48
C PRO A 96 14.80 -6.99 -23.66
N THR A 97 14.51 -5.69 -23.78
CA THR A 97 15.53 -4.63 -23.85
C THR A 97 16.28 -4.50 -22.53
N PHE A 98 15.56 -4.56 -21.40
CA PHE A 98 16.16 -4.52 -20.06
C PHE A 98 17.11 -5.70 -19.81
N LEU A 99 16.72 -6.91 -20.21
CA LEU A 99 17.51 -8.13 -20.08
C LEU A 99 18.69 -8.18 -21.05
N ALA A 100 18.52 -7.76 -22.31
CA ALA A 100 19.63 -7.71 -23.27
C ALA A 100 20.73 -6.71 -22.84
N ALA A 101 20.33 -5.58 -22.25
CA ALA A 101 21.25 -4.64 -21.62
C ALA A 101 21.94 -5.22 -20.38
N HIS A 102 21.33 -6.20 -19.71
CA HIS A 102 21.95 -6.96 -18.63
C HIS A 102 23.03 -7.92 -19.16
N ASP A 103 22.79 -8.57 -20.29
CA ASP A 103 23.80 -9.47 -20.87
C ASP A 103 25.05 -8.70 -21.39
N ASP A 104 24.89 -7.46 -21.85
CA ASP A 104 26.04 -6.64 -22.33
C ASP A 104 27.02 -6.26 -21.21
N TRP A 105 26.55 -6.00 -19.98
CA TRP A 105 27.49 -5.74 -18.85
C TRP A 105 28.12 -7.04 -18.35
N ALA A 106 27.38 -8.14 -18.32
CA ALA A 106 27.91 -9.44 -17.89
C ALA A 106 28.98 -9.98 -18.86
N MET A 107 28.93 -9.61 -20.14
CA MET A 107 29.97 -9.94 -21.12
C MET A 107 31.19 -9.01 -21.12
N ARG A 108 31.13 -7.84 -20.47
CA ARG A 108 32.30 -6.93 -20.36
C ARG A 108 33.26 -7.29 -19.24
N ASP A 109 32.80 -8.04 -18.24
CA ASP A 109 33.58 -8.45 -17.07
C ASP A 109 34.17 -9.87 -17.18
N ALA A 110 34.09 -10.52 -18.35
CA ALA A 110 34.78 -11.78 -18.59
C ALA A 110 36.28 -11.51 -18.84
N PRO A 111 37.21 -11.97 -17.99
CA PRO A 111 38.63 -11.87 -18.28
C PRO A 111 38.97 -12.76 -19.48
N ASN A 112 39.67 -12.18 -20.46
CA ASN A 112 40.28 -12.87 -21.60
C ASN A 112 41.44 -13.77 -21.15
#